data_AF-A0A329RC57-F1
#
_entry.id   AF-A0A329RC57-F1
#
_cell.length_a   1.000
_cell.length_b   1.000
_cell.length_c   1.000
_cell.angle_alpha   90.00
_cell.angle_beta   90.00
_cell.angle_gamma   90.00
#
_symmetry.space_group_name_H-M   'P 1'
#
loop_
_entity.id
_entity.type
_entity.pdbx_description
1 polymer ?
#
loop_
_entity_poly.entity_id
_entity_poly.type
_entity_poly.pdbx_seq_one_letter_code
_entity_poly.pdbx_strand_id
1 'polypeptide(L)' 'MLINKGFLAIRAVCPGCKRRYIRVQHDNASPHAAAARPIVLQAAKEDGWDIRTEFQPPNHLIGIS' A
#
# COMPACT_ATOMS: atom_id res chain seq x y z
N MET A 1 -8.79 3.17 6.90
CA MET A 1 -9.21 3.14 5.48
C MET A 1 -8.37 2.17 4.64
N LEU A 2 -7.03 2.23 4.70
CA LEU A 2 -6.16 1.41 3.87
C LEU A 2 -6.37 -0.12 4.03
N ILE A 3 -6.42 -0.62 5.27
CA ILE A 3 -6.66 -2.06 5.52
C ILE A 3 -8.05 -2.47 5.04
N ASN A 4 -9.10 -1.82 5.58
CA ASN A 4 -10.49 -2.24 5.39
C ASN A 4 -11.04 -2.07 3.96
N LYS A 5 -10.43 -1.20 3.14
CA LYS A 5 -10.88 -0.95 1.76
C LYS A 5 -9.78 -1.23 0.74
N GLY A 6 -8.58 -0.70 0.94
CA GLY A 6 -7.48 -0.80 -0.02
C GLY A 6 -6.94 -2.22 -0.15
N PHE A 7 -6.48 -2.84 0.95
CA PHE A 7 -5.94 -4.20 0.89
C PHE A 7 -7.01 -5.21 0.49
N LEU A 8 -8.23 -5.04 0.97
CA LEU A 8 -9.35 -5.90 0.55
C LEU A 8 -9.60 -5.82 -0.96
N ALA A 9 -9.60 -4.62 -1.55
CA ALA A 9 -9.77 -4.45 -2.99
C ALA A 9 -8.58 -5.04 -3.79
N ILE A 10 -7.33 -4.86 -3.33
CA ILE A 10 -6.16 -5.46 -3.98
C ILE A 10 -6.25 -6.99 -3.99
N ARG A 11 -6.64 -7.58 -2.84
CA ARG A 11 -6.83 -9.02 -2.70
C ARG A 11 -7.94 -9.54 -3.63
N ALA A 12 -9.01 -8.78 -3.80
CA ALA A 12 -10.13 -9.12 -4.70
C ALA A 12 -9.77 -9.00 -6.18
N VAL A 13 -9.01 -7.98 -6.58
CA VAL A 13 -8.63 -7.75 -7.98
C VAL A 13 -7.59 -8.75 -8.46
N CYS A 14 -6.67 -9.20 -7.60
CA CYS A 14 -5.65 -10.15 -8.01
C CYS A 14 -5.36 -11.25 -6.98
N PRO A 15 -6.26 -12.23 -6.80
CA PRO A 15 -6.06 -13.33 -5.86
C PRO A 15 -4.79 -14.17 -6.15
N GLY A 16 -4.35 -14.23 -7.41
CA GLY A 16 -3.10 -14.89 -7.82
C GLY A 16 -1.82 -14.08 -7.60
N CYS A 17 -1.92 -12.78 -7.32
CA CYS A 17 -0.77 -11.91 -7.04
C CYS A 17 -0.21 -12.10 -5.63
N LYS A 18 -0.76 -13.03 -4.85
CA LYS A 18 -0.31 -13.33 -3.48
C LYS A 18 1.19 -13.64 -3.37
N ARG A 19 1.77 -14.28 -4.40
CA ARG A 19 3.22 -14.55 -4.51
C ARG A 19 4.04 -13.36 -5.03
N ARG A 20 3.38 -12.32 -5.52
CA ARG A 20 4.03 -11.15 -6.10
C ARG A 20 4.13 -10.06 -5.05
N TYR A 21 5.22 -9.33 -5.16
CA TYR A 21 5.46 -8.13 -4.39
C TYR A 21 4.55 -7.00 -4.90
N ILE A 22 3.74 -6.40 -4.03
CA ILE A 22 2.80 -5.33 -4.38
C ILE A 22 3.24 -4.03 -3.74
N ARG A 23 3.59 -3.04 -4.56
CA ARG A 23 3.86 -1.67 -4.10
C ARG A 23 2.59 -0.84 -4.10
N VAL A 24 2.29 -0.25 -2.96
CA VAL A 24 1.22 0.74 -2.81
C VAL A 24 1.88 2.07 -2.50
N GLN A 25 1.88 2.97 -3.47
CA GLN A 25 2.34 4.35 -3.26
C GLN A 25 1.16 5.21 -2.79
N HIS A 26 1.39 5.97 -1.72
CA HIS A 26 0.44 6.96 -1.24
C HIS A 26 1.03 8.36 -1.40
N ASP A 27 0.19 9.31 -1.81
CA ASP A 27 0.53 10.73 -1.77
C ASP A 27 0.70 11.20 -0.30
N ASN A 28 1.56 12.20 -0.09
CA ASN A 28 1.94 12.71 1.22
C ASN A 28 0.88 13.65 1.86
N ALA A 29 -0.38 13.58 1.44
CA ALA A 29 -1.45 14.28 2.12
C ALA A 29 -1.58 13.78 3.59
N SER A 30 -1.36 14.65 4.57
CA SER A 30 -1.74 14.37 5.95
C SER A 30 -3.24 14.03 6.00
N PRO A 31 -3.65 12.90 6.63
CA PRO A 31 -3.02 12.28 7.80
C PRO A 31 -2.45 10.87 7.53
N HIS A 32 -1.77 10.65 6.40
CA HIS A 32 -1.31 9.32 5.98
C HIS A 32 -0.04 8.75 6.68
N ALA A 33 0.40 9.33 7.81
CA ALA A 33 1.33 8.67 8.74
C ALA A 33 0.82 7.31 9.27
N ALA A 34 -0.41 6.91 8.90
CA ALA A 34 -1.00 5.61 9.17
C ALA A 34 -0.28 4.42 8.49
N ALA A 35 0.44 4.61 7.38
CA ALA A 35 1.10 3.51 6.67
C ALA A 35 2.23 2.84 7.47
N ALA A 36 2.86 3.57 8.40
CA ALA A 36 3.87 3.05 9.32
C ALA A 36 3.27 2.43 10.60
N ARG A 37 1.94 2.42 10.77
CA ARG A 37 1.33 1.83 11.97
C ARG A 37 1.52 0.30 11.94
N PRO A 38 1.91 -0.33 13.07
CA PRO A 38 2.15 -1.78 13.12
C PRO A 38 0.99 -2.63 12.58
N ILE A 39 -0.26 -2.20 12.81
CA ILE A 39 -1.46 -2.88 12.31
C ILE A 39 -1.56 -2.93 10.78
N VAL A 40 -1.06 -1.90 10.09
CA VAL A 40 -1.04 -1.85 8.62
C VAL A 40 0.03 -2.79 8.10
N LEU A 41 1.21 -2.79 8.71
CA LEU A 41 2.32 -3.68 8.33
C LEU A 41 1.97 -5.16 8.56
N GLN A 42 1.23 -5.46 9.63
CA GLN A 42 0.76 -6.82 9.91
C GLN A 42 -0.28 -7.26 8.86
N ALA A 43 -1.30 -6.44 8.60
CA ALA A 43 -2.31 -6.74 7.60
C ALA A 43 -1.75 -6.83 6.17
N ALA A 44 -0.67 -6.11 5.88
CA ALA A 44 0.01 -6.13 4.59
C ALA A 44 0.75 -7.45 4.32
N LYS A 45 1.12 -8.17 5.39
CA LYS A 45 1.82 -9.46 5.36
C LYS A 45 0.95 -10.67 5.67
N GLU A 46 -0.28 -10.43 6.09
CA GLU A 46 -1.24 -11.44 6.46
C GLU A 46 -1.49 -12.41 5.30
N ASP A 47 -1.81 -13.65 5.63
CA ASP A 47 -2.11 -14.71 4.67
C ASP A 47 -0.97 -15.06 3.69
N GLY A 48 0.22 -14.46 3.80
CA GLY A 48 1.31 -14.66 2.84
C GLY A 48 1.30 -13.66 1.69
N TRP A 49 0.61 -12.53 1.84
CA TRP A 49 0.77 -11.37 0.99
C TRP A 49 2.09 -10.64 1.34
N ASP A 50 2.70 -9.93 0.38
CA ASP A 50 3.80 -8.97 0.66
C ASP A 50 3.44 -7.63 0.01
N ILE A 51 2.56 -6.89 0.66
CA ILE A 51 2.18 -5.54 0.26
C ILE A 51 3.11 -4.57 1.00
N ARG A 52 3.79 -3.68 0.28
CA ARG A 52 4.59 -2.61 0.90
C ARG A 52 4.05 -1.26 0.53
N THR A 53 3.84 -0.45 1.55
CA THR A 53 3.45 0.94 1.41
C THR A 53 4.71 1.78 1.27
N GLU A 54 4.85 2.46 0.16
CA GLU A 54 5.93 3.42 -0.08
C GLU A 54 5.37 4.84 0.01
N PHE A 55 6.13 5.71 0.64
CA PHE A 55 5.80 7.12 0.77
C PHE A 55 6.32 7.86 -0.45
N GLN A 56 5.47 8.64 -1.12
CA GLN A 56 5.98 9.53 -2.16
C GLN A 56 6.73 10.69 -1.50
N PRO A 57 7.99 10.96 -1.91
CA PRO A 57 8.70 12.12 -1.42
C PRO A 57 7.91 13.39 -1.82
N PRO A 58 7.77 14.37 -0.92
CA PRO A 58 7.13 15.64 -1.26
C PRO A 58 7.90 16.29 -2.41
N ASN A 59 7.18 16.79 -3.43
CA ASN A 59 7.69 17.44 -4.64
C ASN A 59 8.32 16.56 -5.73
N HIS A 60 7.80 15.36 -5.99
CA HIS A 60 8.11 14.63 -7.22
C HIS A 60 6.89 14.53 -8.14
N LEU A 61 6.55 15.65 -8.78
CA LEU A 61 5.83 15.60 -10.05
C LEU A 61 6.73 14.87 -11.03
N ILE A 62 6.47 13.59 -11.27
CA ILE A 62 7.16 12.85 -12.33
C ILE A 62 6.75 13.53 -13.63
N GLY A 63 7.68 14.29 -14.21
CA GLY A 63 7.55 14.89 -15.52
C GLY A 63 7.26 13.79 -16.53
N ILE A 64 6.03 13.79 -17.02
CA ILE A 64 5.72 13.30 -18.35
C ILE A 64 6.33 14.32 -19.33
N SER A 65 7.53 14.02 -19.84
CA SER A 65 8.04 14.58 -21.08
C SER A 65 8.47 13.46 -22.00
#